data_AF-A0A132GVK8-F1
#
_entry.id   AF-A0A132GVK8-F1
#
_cell.length_a   1.000
_cell.length_b   1.000
_cell.length_c   1.000
_cell.angle_alpha   90.00
_cell.angle_beta   90.00
_cell.angle_gamma   90.00
#
_symmetry.space_group_name_H-M   'P 1'
#
loop_
_entity.id
_entity.type
_entity.pdbx_description
1 polymer ?
#
loop_
_entity_poly.entity_id
_entity_poly.type
_entity_poly.pdbx_seq_one_letter_code
_entity_poly.pdbx_strand_id
1 'polypeptide(L)'
;MKSLKLFFLAIVCLFAMAATAQNQPQKPQTKAQMNAQKLGTVLYLIENFYVDTANTDKVTEDAIVAALKELDPHSAYISKKDVEKANEPLVGSFEGIGVTFQLIRDTITVISPVAGGPSEKVGIMAGDQFIKIDGEECFGKKVDNEYVQKHL
;
A
#
# COMPACT_ATOMS: atom_id res chain seq x y z
N MET A 1 -41.02 52.83 -9.93
CA MET A 1 -39.75 53.46 -9.48
C MET A 1 -39.22 52.95 -8.13
N LYS A 2 -40.06 52.46 -7.19
CA LYS A 2 -39.59 51.92 -5.89
C LYS A 2 -38.87 50.56 -5.99
N SER A 3 -39.29 49.68 -6.90
CA SER A 3 -38.68 48.35 -7.13
C SER A 3 -37.25 48.40 -7.69
N LEU A 4 -36.96 49.37 -8.57
CA LEU A 4 -35.63 49.53 -9.17
C LEU A 4 -34.59 50.02 -8.16
N LYS A 5 -34.99 50.87 -7.20
CA LYS A 5 -34.13 51.31 -6.09
C LYS A 5 -33.81 50.16 -5.12
N LEU A 6 -34.76 49.24 -4.90
CA LEU A 6 -34.55 48.05 -4.09
C LEU A 6 -33.52 47.09 -4.71
N PHE A 7 -33.56 46.92 -6.03
CA PHE A 7 -32.63 46.07 -6.75
C PHE A 7 -31.19 46.64 -6.73
N PHE A 8 -31.07 47.95 -6.90
CA PHE A 8 -29.77 48.63 -6.84
C PHE A 8 -29.15 48.55 -5.43
N LEU A 9 -29.98 48.68 -4.38
CA LEU A 9 -29.54 48.52 -2.98
C LEU A 9 -29.08 47.09 -2.68
N ALA A 10 -29.78 46.08 -3.20
CA ALA A 10 -29.40 44.68 -3.04
C ALA A 10 -28.04 44.35 -3.69
N ILE A 11 -27.77 44.90 -4.88
CA ILE A 11 -26.49 44.71 -5.59
C ILE A 11 -25.35 45.38 -4.81
N VAL A 12 -25.56 46.58 -4.27
CA VAL A 12 -24.56 47.27 -3.44
C VAL A 12 -24.27 46.49 -2.15
N CYS A 13 -25.29 45.91 -1.51
CA CYS A 13 -25.10 45.06 -0.34
C CYS A 13 -24.35 43.76 -0.67
N LEU A 14 -24.62 43.14 -1.83
CA LEU A 14 -23.92 41.92 -2.26
C LEU A 14 -22.44 42.20 -2.54
N PHE A 15 -22.14 43.35 -3.16
CA PHE A 15 -20.78 43.78 -3.45
C PHE A 15 -20.00 44.14 -2.18
N ALA A 16 -20.67 44.77 -1.20
CA ALA A 16 -20.08 45.08 0.10
C ALA A 16 -19.77 43.81 0.92
N MET A 17 -20.62 42.77 0.86
CA MET A 17 -20.35 41.47 1.48
C MET A 17 -19.19 40.72 0.80
N ALA A 18 -19.05 40.82 -0.52
CA ALA A 18 -17.92 40.22 -1.22
C ALA A 18 -16.58 40.89 -0.86
N ALA A 19 -16.58 42.21 -0.70
CA ALA A 19 -15.39 42.97 -0.32
C ALA A 19 -14.91 42.67 1.11
N THR A 20 -15.80 42.35 2.04
CA THR A 20 -15.42 41.96 3.42
C THR A 20 -14.94 40.50 3.51
N ALA A 21 -15.34 39.63 2.58
CA ALA A 21 -14.86 38.24 2.53
C ALA A 21 -13.39 38.11 2.07
N GLN A 22 -12.88 39.06 1.28
CA GLN A 22 -11.49 39.05 0.82
C GLN A 22 -10.47 39.50 1.89
N ASN A 23 -10.93 40.10 2.98
CA ASN A 23 -10.09 40.56 4.10
C ASN A 23 -10.05 39.56 5.26
N GLN A 24 -10.12 38.26 4.98
CA GLN A 24 -9.76 37.26 5.98
C GLN A 24 -8.23 37.25 6.15
N PRO A 25 -7.69 37.51 7.35
CA PRO A 25 -6.27 37.35 7.59
C PRO A 25 -5.89 35.91 7.30
N GLN A 26 -5.04 35.71 6.28
CA GLN A 26 -4.42 34.42 6.01
C GLN A 26 -3.73 33.97 7.30
N LYS A 27 -4.20 32.87 7.89
CA LYS A 27 -3.56 32.31 9.08
C LYS A 27 -2.07 32.10 8.76
N PRO A 28 -1.14 32.55 9.61
CA PRO A 28 0.28 32.32 9.40
C PRO A 28 0.51 30.82 9.15
N GLN A 29 1.17 30.50 8.04
CA GLN A 29 1.47 29.10 7.73
C GLN A 29 2.32 28.50 8.83
N THR A 30 1.95 27.32 9.31
CA THR A 30 2.73 26.61 10.32
C THR A 30 4.01 26.04 9.69
N LYS A 31 5.05 25.81 10.49
CA LYS A 31 6.28 25.14 10.02
C LYS A 31 6.00 23.79 9.35
N ALA A 32 5.01 23.05 9.85
CA ALA A 32 4.57 21.79 9.27
C ALA A 32 4.02 21.98 7.84
N GLN A 33 3.22 23.03 7.60
CA GLN A 33 2.69 23.34 6.27
C GLN A 33 3.80 23.70 5.28
N MET A 34 4.78 24.52 5.70
CA MET A 34 5.93 24.85 4.85
C MET A 34 6.78 23.62 4.51
N ASN A 35 7.02 22.73 5.48
CA ASN A 35 7.77 21.50 5.24
C ASN A 35 7.02 20.52 4.33
N ALA A 36 5.69 20.42 4.46
CA ALA A 36 4.87 19.61 3.57
C ALA A 36 4.93 20.12 2.11
N GLN A 37 4.90 21.44 1.91
CA GLN A 37 5.09 22.04 0.57
C GLN A 37 6.47 21.73 0.00
N LYS A 38 7.51 21.73 0.84
CA LYS A 38 8.87 21.37 0.42
C LYS A 38 8.93 19.92 -0.07
N LEU A 39 8.33 18.98 0.66
CA LEU A 39 8.24 17.58 0.23
C LEU A 39 7.47 17.44 -1.09
N GLY A 40 6.32 18.11 -1.21
CA GLY A 40 5.54 18.10 -2.45
C GLY A 40 6.30 18.69 -3.65
N THR A 41 7.11 19.73 -3.43
CA THR A 41 7.96 20.32 -4.48
C THR A 41 9.01 19.33 -4.95
N VAL A 42 9.65 18.57 -4.04
CA VAL A 42 10.63 17.54 -4.42
C VAL A 42 9.97 16.45 -5.25
N LEU A 43 8.80 15.95 -4.86
CA LEU A 43 8.07 14.93 -5.62
C LEU A 43 7.68 15.44 -7.01
N TYR A 44 7.19 16.68 -7.10
CA TYR A 44 6.89 17.33 -8.39
C TYR A 44 8.12 17.42 -9.29
N LEU A 45 9.27 17.79 -8.72
CA LEU A 45 10.50 17.89 -9.49
C LEU A 45 10.99 16.53 -10.00
N ILE A 46 10.89 15.49 -9.17
CA ILE A 46 11.22 14.12 -9.57
C ILE A 46 10.28 13.64 -10.70
N GLU A 47 8.99 13.88 -10.57
CA GLU A 47 8.00 13.44 -11.55
C GLU A 47 8.21 14.09 -12.93
N ASN A 48 8.54 15.39 -12.95
CA ASN A 48 8.54 16.17 -14.19
C ASN A 48 9.92 16.38 -14.82
N PHE A 49 11.00 16.27 -14.03
CA PHE A 49 12.34 16.64 -14.48
C PHE A 49 13.39 15.55 -14.26
N TYR A 50 13.01 14.38 -13.73
CA TYR A 50 13.94 13.25 -13.66
C TYR A 50 14.14 12.62 -15.06
N VAL A 51 15.35 12.12 -15.31
CA VAL A 51 15.77 11.64 -16.64
C VAL A 51 15.05 10.34 -17.04
N ASP A 52 14.76 9.48 -16.07
CA ASP A 52 14.10 8.19 -16.25
C ASP A 52 12.67 8.21 -15.70
N THR A 53 11.88 7.18 -16.01
CA THR A 53 10.55 6.99 -15.42
C THR A 53 10.70 6.74 -13.91
N ALA A 54 10.37 7.75 -13.10
CA ALA A 54 10.36 7.65 -11.65
C ALA A 54 9.01 7.11 -11.15
N ASN A 55 9.06 6.11 -10.25
CA ASN A 55 7.88 5.68 -9.50
C ASN A 55 7.73 6.55 -8.25
N THR A 56 6.98 7.64 -8.37
CA THR A 56 6.77 8.64 -7.30
C THR A 56 6.01 8.08 -6.11
N ASP A 57 5.12 7.10 -6.31
CA ASP A 57 4.44 6.38 -5.24
C ASP A 57 5.47 5.66 -4.36
N LYS A 58 6.35 4.87 -4.96
CA LYS A 58 7.42 4.16 -4.23
C LYS A 58 8.34 5.12 -3.48
N VAL A 59 8.73 6.24 -4.11
CA VAL A 59 9.58 7.25 -3.47
C VAL A 59 8.90 7.86 -2.23
N THR A 60 7.58 8.07 -2.31
CA THR A 60 6.79 8.61 -1.20
C THR A 60 6.72 7.61 -0.04
N GLU A 61 6.44 6.34 -0.33
CA GLU A 61 6.42 5.27 0.69
C GLU A 61 7.79 5.13 1.39
N ASP A 62 8.87 5.08 0.61
CA ASP A 62 10.24 4.99 1.13
C ASP A 62 10.60 6.20 2.01
N ALA A 63 10.17 7.41 1.61
CA ALA A 63 10.42 8.64 2.35
C ALA A 63 9.70 8.65 3.72
N ILE A 64 8.47 8.15 3.79
CA ILE A 64 7.71 8.03 5.05
C ILE A 64 8.42 7.06 6.00
N VAL A 65 8.80 5.88 5.49
CA VAL A 65 9.53 4.87 6.28
C VAL A 65 10.85 5.42 6.81
N ALA A 66 11.62 6.12 5.98
CA ALA A 66 12.88 6.73 6.40
C ALA A 66 12.68 7.83 7.45
N ALA A 67 11.67 8.68 7.29
CA ALA A 67 11.36 9.74 8.23
C ALA A 67 10.96 9.21 9.62
N LEU A 68 10.16 8.14 9.67
CA LEU A 68 9.76 7.51 10.93
C LEU A 68 10.90 6.77 11.61
N LYS A 69 11.75 6.10 10.82
CA LYS A 69 12.94 5.40 11.33
C LYS A 69 13.90 6.34 12.06
N GLU A 70 14.07 7.57 11.56
CA GLU A 70 14.90 8.59 12.20
C GLU A 70 14.22 9.23 13.42
N LEU A 71 12.89 9.23 13.47
CA LEU A 71 12.13 9.81 14.57
C LEU A 71 12.20 8.95 15.84
N ASP A 72 11.92 7.65 15.72
CA ASP A 72 11.91 6.70 16.84
C ASP A 72 11.93 5.24 16.32
N PRO A 73 12.75 4.33 16.89
CA PRO A 73 12.73 2.90 16.56
C PRO A 73 11.38 2.20 16.73
N HIS A 74 10.45 2.74 17.52
CA HIS A 74 9.12 2.17 17.70
C HIS A 74 8.05 2.72 16.75
N SER A 75 8.38 3.71 15.93
CA SER A 75 7.48 4.24 14.91
C SER A 75 7.58 3.43 13.62
N ALA A 76 6.46 2.86 13.19
CA ALA A 76 6.38 2.07 11.96
C ALA A 76 5.26 2.59 11.04
N TYR A 77 5.48 2.46 9.74
CA TYR A 77 4.49 2.70 8.71
C TYR A 77 4.16 1.39 8.02
N ILE A 78 2.87 1.12 7.82
CA ILE A 78 2.36 -0.06 7.13
C ILE A 78 1.71 0.46 5.86
N SER A 79 2.24 0.06 4.70
CA SER A 79 1.71 0.49 3.42
C SER A 79 0.30 -0.04 3.22
N LYS A 80 -0.49 0.61 2.35
CA LYS A 80 -1.84 0.11 2.00
C LYS A 80 -1.81 -1.35 1.55
N LYS A 81 -0.81 -1.72 0.72
CA LYS A 81 -0.62 -3.09 0.24
C LYS A 81 -0.36 -4.07 1.39
N ASP A 82 0.45 -3.69 2.36
CA ASP A 82 0.75 -4.54 3.51
C ASP A 82 -0.44 -4.66 4.47
N VAL A 83 -1.22 -3.58 4.62
CA VAL A 83 -2.50 -3.61 5.34
C VAL A 83 -3.50 -4.52 4.63
N GLU A 84 -3.58 -4.47 3.30
CA GLU A 84 -4.42 -5.37 2.51
C GLU A 84 -3.98 -6.83 2.71
N LYS A 85 -2.68 -7.13 2.59
CA LYS A 85 -2.14 -8.48 2.86
C LYS A 85 -2.36 -8.95 4.30
N ALA A 86 -2.31 -8.05 5.28
CA ALA A 86 -2.54 -8.41 6.69
C ALA A 86 -4.03 -8.62 7.02
N ASN A 87 -4.91 -7.90 6.31
CA ASN A 87 -6.36 -8.00 6.46
C ASN A 87 -7.00 -8.99 5.48
N GLU A 88 -6.24 -9.52 4.51
CA GLU A 88 -6.62 -10.68 3.74
C GLU A 88 -7.08 -11.72 4.75
N PRO A 89 -8.37 -12.11 4.71
CA PRO A 89 -8.87 -13.00 5.72
C PRO A 89 -7.95 -14.22 5.71
N LEU A 90 -7.55 -14.67 6.91
CA LEU A 90 -7.04 -16.02 7.10
C LEU A 90 -8.21 -16.97 6.79
N VAL A 91 -8.67 -16.99 5.53
CA VAL A 91 -9.69 -17.89 5.05
C VAL A 91 -9.03 -19.24 5.13
N GLY A 92 -9.26 -19.92 6.25
CA GLY A 92 -8.98 -21.33 6.44
C GLY A 92 -9.87 -22.21 5.55
N SER A 93 -10.15 -21.80 4.32
CA SER A 93 -9.99 -22.74 3.21
C SER A 93 -8.56 -22.54 2.75
N PHE A 94 -7.66 -23.34 3.33
CA PHE A 94 -6.46 -23.74 2.61
C PHE A 94 -6.97 -24.44 1.34
N GLU A 95 -7.27 -23.67 0.31
CA GLU A 95 -7.45 -24.22 -1.03
C GLU A 95 -6.08 -24.69 -1.42
N GLY A 96 -5.92 -25.99 -1.39
CA GLY A 96 -4.70 -26.64 -1.78
C GLY A 96 -4.67 -28.09 -1.40
N ILE A 97 -3.51 -28.72 -1.57
CA ILE A 97 -3.38 -30.18 -1.40
C ILE A 97 -3.40 -30.66 0.06
N GLY A 98 -3.37 -29.73 1.03
CA GLY A 98 -3.43 -30.04 2.47
C GLY A 98 -2.09 -30.56 3.01
N VAL A 99 -1.00 -29.83 2.80
CA VAL A 99 0.32 -30.15 3.34
C VAL A 99 0.86 -29.01 4.20
N THR A 100 1.51 -29.35 5.30
CA THR A 100 2.43 -28.43 5.98
C THR A 100 3.79 -28.56 5.33
N PHE A 101 4.37 -27.45 4.89
CA PHE A 101 5.64 -27.43 4.18
C PHE A 101 6.62 -26.42 4.79
N GLN A 102 7.89 -26.58 4.44
CA GLN A 102 8.96 -25.64 4.72
C GLN A 102 9.85 -25.50 3.48
N LEU A 103 10.34 -24.30 3.23
CA LEU A 103 11.36 -24.07 2.19
C LEU A 103 12.73 -24.44 2.77
N ILE A 104 13.33 -25.53 2.27
CA ILE A 104 14.66 -26.00 2.65
C ILE A 104 15.53 -25.98 1.40
N ARG A 105 16.64 -25.23 1.43
CA ARG A 105 17.60 -25.12 0.31
C ARG A 105 16.89 -24.84 -1.02
N ASP A 106 16.03 -23.82 -1.02
CA ASP A 106 15.26 -23.36 -2.17
C ASP A 106 14.27 -24.39 -2.76
N THR A 107 13.86 -25.40 -1.97
CA THR A 107 12.91 -26.44 -2.40
C THR A 107 11.78 -26.58 -1.39
N ILE A 108 10.55 -26.73 -1.88
CA ILE A 108 9.36 -26.97 -1.05
C ILE A 108 9.45 -28.39 -0.48
N THR A 109 9.67 -28.50 0.82
CA THR A 109 9.77 -29.78 1.54
C THR A 109 8.56 -29.97 2.43
N VAL A 110 7.90 -31.12 2.34
CA VAL A 110 6.75 -31.49 3.17
C VAL A 110 7.24 -31.79 4.58
N ILE A 111 6.66 -31.12 5.57
CA ILE A 111 6.84 -31.43 6.98
C ILE A 111 5.84 -32.51 7.41
N SER A 112 4.57 -32.37 7.02
CA SER A 112 3.52 -33.36 7.29
C SER A 112 2.28 -33.12 6.42
N PRO A 113 1.61 -34.17 5.92
CA PRO A 113 0.26 -34.02 5.37
C PRO A 113 -0.73 -33.65 6.49
N VAL A 114 -1.80 -32.94 6.13
CA VAL A 114 -2.91 -32.67 7.04
C VAL A 114 -3.75 -33.94 7.15
N ALA A 115 -4.00 -34.39 8.39
CA ALA A 115 -4.78 -35.60 8.67
C ALA A 115 -6.20 -35.51 8.08
N GLY A 116 -6.61 -36.52 7.32
CA GLY A 116 -7.86 -36.58 6.57
C GLY A 116 -7.88 -35.75 5.28
N GLY A 117 -6.79 -35.05 4.97
CA GLY A 117 -6.65 -34.18 3.80
C GLY A 117 -6.42 -34.94 2.49
N PRO A 118 -6.49 -34.25 1.33
CA PRO A 118 -6.25 -34.85 0.01
C PRO A 118 -4.85 -35.45 -0.12
N SER A 119 -3.82 -34.76 0.40
CA SER A 119 -2.41 -35.20 0.38
C SER A 119 -2.18 -36.56 1.03
N GLU A 120 -2.81 -36.81 2.18
CA GLU A 120 -2.70 -38.09 2.88
C GLU A 120 -3.35 -39.22 2.06
N LYS A 121 -4.49 -38.95 1.40
CA LYS A 121 -5.18 -39.93 0.57
C LYS A 121 -4.37 -40.36 -0.66
N VAL A 122 -3.55 -39.45 -1.18
CA VAL A 122 -2.64 -39.75 -2.31
C VAL A 122 -1.25 -40.22 -1.84
N GLY A 123 -1.05 -40.34 -0.53
CA GLY A 123 0.15 -40.94 0.07
C GLY A 123 1.37 -40.02 0.17
N ILE A 124 1.18 -38.68 0.16
CA ILE A 124 2.27 -37.74 0.43
C ILE A 124 2.76 -37.92 1.86
N MET A 125 4.07 -37.96 2.06
CA MET A 125 4.71 -38.19 3.36
C MET A 125 5.59 -37.02 3.79
N ALA A 126 5.89 -36.99 5.09
CA ALA A 126 6.91 -36.10 5.63
C ALA A 126 8.27 -36.38 4.97
N GLY A 127 8.95 -35.32 4.54
CA GLY A 127 10.24 -35.38 3.85
C GLY A 127 10.16 -35.35 2.32
N ASP A 128 8.96 -35.48 1.73
CA ASP A 128 8.78 -35.34 0.28
C ASP A 128 9.15 -33.94 -0.18
N GLN A 129 9.69 -33.85 -1.40
CA GLN A 129 10.08 -32.58 -2.02
C GLN A 129 9.32 -32.37 -3.32
N PHE A 130 8.72 -31.20 -3.49
CA PHE A 130 8.12 -30.84 -4.76
C PHE A 130 9.20 -30.33 -5.70
N ILE A 131 9.31 -31.01 -6.85
CA ILE A 131 10.28 -30.66 -7.91
C ILE A 131 9.57 -30.01 -9.10
N LYS A 132 8.29 -30.36 -9.31
CA LYS A 132 7.42 -29.76 -10.33
C LYS A 132 5.98 -29.60 -9.84
N ILE A 133 5.32 -28.53 -10.28
CA ILE A 133 3.88 -28.29 -10.13
C ILE A 133 3.33 -27.97 -11.53
N ASP A 134 2.27 -28.66 -11.95
CA ASP A 134 1.67 -28.52 -13.30
C ASP A 134 2.68 -28.61 -14.47
N GLY A 135 3.74 -29.39 -14.28
CA GLY A 135 4.81 -29.59 -15.27
C GLY A 135 5.91 -28.52 -15.25
N GLU A 136 5.74 -27.43 -14.49
CA GLU A 136 6.76 -26.40 -14.29
C GLU A 136 7.65 -26.72 -13.09
N GLU A 137 8.94 -26.45 -13.19
CA GLU A 137 9.89 -26.64 -12.09
C GLU A 137 9.57 -25.72 -10.92
N CYS A 138 9.49 -26.25 -9.69
CA CYS A 138 9.12 -25.49 -8.49
C CYS A 138 10.23 -25.46 -7.42
N PHE A 139 11.46 -25.19 -7.85
CA PHE A 139 12.63 -24.99 -6.97
C PHE A 139 13.46 -23.76 -7.39
N GLY A 140 14.35 -23.31 -6.49
CA GLY A 140 15.26 -22.19 -6.69
C GLY A 140 14.74 -20.84 -6.16
N LYS A 141 15.46 -19.76 -6.47
CA LYS A 141 15.18 -18.40 -5.96
C LYS A 141 13.79 -17.84 -6.28
N LYS A 142 13.06 -18.46 -7.22
CA LYS A 142 11.71 -18.07 -7.61
C LYS A 142 10.62 -18.57 -6.66
N VAL A 143 10.96 -19.48 -5.75
CA VAL A 143 10.03 -20.14 -4.85
C VAL A 143 10.06 -19.45 -3.50
N ASP A 144 9.04 -18.64 -3.27
CA ASP A 144 8.73 -18.03 -1.98
C ASP A 144 7.33 -18.44 -1.51
N ASN A 145 6.89 -17.93 -0.37
CA ASN A 145 5.56 -18.24 0.17
C ASN A 145 4.44 -17.79 -0.78
N GLU A 146 4.63 -16.71 -1.54
CA GLU A 146 3.64 -16.21 -2.49
C GLU A 146 3.54 -17.14 -3.71
N TYR A 147 4.67 -17.65 -4.20
CA TYR A 147 4.71 -18.68 -5.24
C TYR A 147 3.96 -19.94 -4.79
N VAL A 148 4.20 -20.43 -3.56
CA VAL A 148 3.55 -21.64 -3.07
C VAL A 148 2.03 -21.45 -2.96
N GLN A 149 1.57 -20.34 -2.38
CA GLN A 149 0.13 -20.05 -2.26
C GLN A 149 -0.60 -19.95 -3.60
N LYS A 150 0.11 -19.54 -4.66
CA LYS A 150 -0.50 -19.39 -5.99
C LYS A 150 -0.57 -20.69 -6.78
N HIS A 151 0.28 -21.67 -6.46
CA HIS A 151 0.44 -22.90 -7.26
C HIS A 151 0.04 -24.18 -6.51
N LEU A 152 -0.10 -24.17 -5.18
CA LEU A 152 -0.53 -25.31 -4.37
C LEU A 152 -1.85 -25.06 -3.68
#